data_AF-A0A3B6D9K9-F1
#
_entry.id   AF-A0A3B6D9K9-F1
#
_cell.length_a   1.000
_cell.length_b   1.000
_cell.length_c   1.000
_cell.angle_alpha   90.00
_cell.angle_beta   90.00
_cell.angle_gamma   90.00
#
_symmetry.space_group_name_H-M   'P 1'
#
loop_
_entity.id
_entity.type
_entity.pdbx_description
1 polymer ?
#
loop_
_entity_poly.entity_id
_entity_poly.type
_entity_poly.pdbx_seq_one_letter_code
_entity_poly.pdbx_strand_id
1 'polypeptide(L)'
;MSAGDPAGDAGPSSRGGARAGAAARPRRFPTAAQPEVMRAAEKDDSYAAHVTEACRDAFRHLFGTRVAVAYQNEIKLLGQSLYYLLTTGSGQQTLGEEYCDISQVATSHGLPPTPARRMLFILYQTTVPYLAERISSRIVSRGIYMDDSQLDNHHESDNPSRGITESSTNTNESSRSLSFSMLSRLRSKAHAFWLWVVQKWPSMLPLGQDFIQLAIRTNLMFFYFEGLYYHFSKRGAGIHYVFIGKPMNQRPRYQILGIFLLIQLCILGAERLRRSNLSSIASSINQISSGSYPSSTGRSVPVVNEDGNIISDIRHGKAVDLASGSEASSSKSKCTLCLSTRQNPTATTCGHVFCWNCIMEWCNEKPECPLCRTPITHSSLICIYHSDF
;
A
#
# COMPACT_ATOMS: atom_id res chain seq x y z
N MET A 1 34.22 -34.37 -74.77
CA MET A 1 35.15 -35.40 -74.23
C MET A 1 36.29 -34.65 -73.58
N SER A 2 36.56 -34.89 -72.28
CA SER A 2 37.78 -34.49 -71.54
C SER A 2 38.15 -32.99 -71.49
N ALA A 3 38.92 -32.48 -70.53
CA ALA A 3 39.21 -32.84 -69.13
C ALA A 3 40.00 -31.65 -68.52
N GLY A 4 40.05 -31.48 -67.19
CA GLY A 4 41.03 -30.58 -66.57
C GLY A 4 40.58 -29.82 -65.33
N ASP A 5 40.51 -30.50 -64.19
CA ASP A 5 40.72 -29.86 -62.88
C ASP A 5 42.20 -29.53 -62.69
N PRO A 6 42.53 -28.57 -61.81
CA PRO A 6 43.65 -28.81 -60.90
C PRO A 6 43.38 -28.43 -59.44
N ALA A 7 43.73 -29.37 -58.56
CA ALA A 7 44.36 -29.21 -57.24
C ALA A 7 43.83 -28.14 -56.25
N GLY A 8 43.25 -28.63 -55.15
CA GLY A 8 43.20 -27.95 -53.85
C GLY A 8 43.63 -28.93 -52.74
N ASP A 9 44.43 -28.46 -51.78
CA ASP A 9 45.26 -29.31 -50.90
C ASP A 9 44.51 -30.29 -49.98
N ALA A 10 45.17 -31.41 -49.69
CA ALA A 10 44.73 -32.43 -48.75
C ALA A 10 45.16 -32.09 -47.30
N GLY A 11 44.19 -31.82 -46.42
CA GLY A 11 44.33 -31.89 -44.96
C GLY A 11 43.94 -33.26 -44.41
N PRO A 12 44.60 -33.79 -43.36
CA PRO A 12 44.49 -35.20 -42.99
C PRO A 12 43.15 -35.58 -42.33
N SER A 13 42.61 -36.71 -42.77
CA SER A 13 41.39 -37.33 -42.27
C SER A 13 41.58 -37.98 -40.89
N SER A 14 41.17 -37.30 -39.83
CA SER A 14 41.03 -37.92 -38.51
C SER A 14 39.72 -38.73 -38.43
N ARG A 15 39.85 -40.06 -38.46
CA ARG A 15 38.75 -41.00 -38.18
C ARG A 15 38.28 -40.85 -36.72
N GLY A 16 37.30 -39.97 -36.48
CA GLY A 16 36.57 -39.87 -35.23
C GLY A 16 35.51 -40.99 -35.12
N GLY A 17 35.58 -41.80 -34.07
CA GLY A 17 34.72 -42.97 -33.88
C GLY A 17 33.23 -42.65 -33.71
N ALA A 18 32.38 -43.60 -34.07
CA ALA A 18 30.94 -43.47 -33.97
C ALA A 18 30.41 -43.52 -32.53
N ARG A 19 29.30 -42.83 -32.30
CA ARG A 19 28.32 -43.00 -31.20
C ARG A 19 28.82 -42.76 -29.76
N ALA A 20 28.57 -41.54 -29.29
CA ALA A 20 27.72 -41.36 -28.12
C ALA A 20 26.56 -40.43 -28.50
N GLY A 21 25.33 -40.93 -28.48
CA GLY A 21 24.16 -40.13 -28.78
C GLY A 21 23.87 -39.16 -27.64
N ALA A 22 24.41 -37.95 -27.69
CA ALA A 22 24.00 -36.87 -26.81
C ALA A 22 22.50 -36.62 -27.06
N ALA A 23 21.65 -37.04 -26.12
CA ALA A 23 20.21 -36.80 -26.19
C ALA A 23 20.00 -35.30 -26.41
N ALA A 24 19.34 -34.94 -27.51
CA ALA A 24 19.11 -33.55 -27.87
C ALA A 24 18.31 -32.90 -26.74
N ARG A 25 18.98 -32.11 -25.89
CA ARG A 25 18.32 -31.40 -24.79
C ARG A 25 17.17 -30.60 -25.42
N PRO A 26 15.93 -30.73 -24.91
CA PRO A 26 14.80 -30.03 -25.52
C PRO A 26 15.14 -28.55 -25.59
N ARG A 27 14.99 -27.95 -26.78
CA ARG A 27 15.30 -26.53 -27.04
C ARG A 27 14.29 -25.66 -26.30
N ARG A 28 14.50 -25.51 -24.99
CA ARG A 28 13.68 -24.69 -24.10
C ARG A 28 14.21 -23.26 -24.19
N PHE A 29 13.34 -22.36 -24.62
CA PHE A 29 13.61 -20.93 -24.57
C PHE A 29 13.95 -20.50 -23.12
N PRO A 30 14.89 -19.56 -22.93
CA PRO A 30 15.20 -19.04 -21.61
C PRO A 30 14.00 -18.26 -21.04
N THR A 31 13.85 -18.29 -19.72
CA THR A 31 12.93 -17.39 -19.01
C THR A 31 13.33 -15.95 -19.26
N ALA A 32 12.34 -15.05 -19.38
CA ALA A 32 12.61 -13.63 -19.52
C ALA A 32 13.36 -13.08 -18.30
N ALA A 33 14.29 -12.15 -18.52
CA ALA A 33 15.03 -11.50 -17.46
C ALA A 33 14.19 -10.38 -16.80
N GLN A 34 14.52 -10.05 -15.55
CA GLN A 34 13.89 -8.94 -14.82
C GLN A 34 13.80 -7.62 -15.63
N PRO A 35 14.87 -7.12 -16.30
CA PRO A 35 14.79 -5.93 -17.15
C PRO A 35 13.88 -6.04 -18.38
N GLU A 36 13.67 -7.25 -18.90
CA GLU A 36 12.82 -7.48 -20.08
C GLU A 36 11.35 -7.39 -19.65
N VAL A 37 10.98 -8.08 -18.57
CA VAL A 37 9.61 -8.05 -18.00
C VAL A 37 9.25 -6.65 -17.48
N MET A 38 10.19 -5.94 -16.84
CA MET A 38 9.95 -4.60 -16.31
C MET A 38 9.73 -3.56 -17.42
N ARG A 39 10.59 -3.53 -18.45
CA ARG A 39 10.43 -2.62 -19.59
C ARG A 39 9.17 -2.93 -20.39
N ALA A 40 8.80 -4.21 -20.54
CA ALA A 40 7.54 -4.59 -21.17
C ALA A 40 6.33 -4.04 -20.40
N ALA A 41 6.32 -4.19 -19.07
CA ALA A 41 5.24 -3.66 -18.23
C ALA A 41 5.14 -2.13 -18.28
N GLU A 42 6.26 -1.41 -18.18
CA GLU A 42 6.30 0.06 -18.29
C GLU A 42 5.82 0.54 -19.67
N LYS A 43 6.21 -0.18 -20.73
CA LYS A 43 5.79 0.11 -22.10
C LYS A 43 4.30 -0.15 -22.32
N ASP A 44 3.76 -1.23 -21.73
CA ASP A 44 2.33 -1.53 -21.72
C ASP A 44 1.52 -0.49 -20.94
N ASP A 45 1.98 -0.07 -19.76
CA ASP A 45 1.32 0.97 -18.95
C ASP A 45 1.29 2.31 -19.73
N SER A 46 2.37 2.63 -20.45
CA SER A 46 2.43 3.80 -21.34
C SER A 46 1.38 3.70 -22.46
N TYR A 47 1.30 2.58 -23.19
CA TYR A 47 0.29 2.42 -24.26
C TYR A 47 -1.14 2.39 -23.72
N ALA A 48 -1.39 1.74 -22.58
CA ALA A 48 -2.69 1.74 -21.92
C ALA A 48 -3.12 3.15 -21.48
N ALA A 49 -2.18 4.00 -21.06
CA ALA A 49 -2.44 5.42 -20.77
C ALA A 49 -2.81 6.22 -22.03
N HIS A 50 -2.13 6.00 -23.17
CA HIS A 50 -2.50 6.64 -24.44
C HIS A 50 -3.89 6.22 -24.93
N VAL A 51 -4.24 4.93 -24.84
CA VAL A 51 -5.59 4.44 -25.16
C VAL A 51 -6.63 5.06 -24.22
N THR A 52 -6.31 5.14 -22.93
CA THR A 52 -7.19 5.78 -21.93
C THR A 52 -7.42 7.26 -22.23
N GLU A 53 -6.39 8.01 -22.65
CA GLU A 53 -6.55 9.41 -23.03
C GLU A 53 -7.43 9.56 -24.27
N ALA A 54 -7.20 8.75 -25.31
CA ALA A 54 -8.03 8.75 -26.51
C ALA A 54 -9.50 8.43 -26.20
N CYS A 55 -9.77 7.47 -25.31
CA CYS A 55 -11.13 7.22 -24.80
C CYS A 55 -11.71 8.41 -24.03
N ARG A 56 -10.88 9.11 -23.24
CA ARG A 56 -11.27 10.28 -22.44
C ARG A 56 -11.63 11.47 -23.32
N ASP A 57 -10.86 11.72 -24.37
CA ASP A 57 -11.14 12.80 -25.33
C ASP A 57 -12.35 12.49 -26.22
N ALA A 58 -12.47 11.27 -26.73
CA ALA A 58 -13.69 10.84 -27.42
C ALA A 58 -14.94 11.02 -26.55
N PHE A 59 -14.87 10.65 -25.27
CA PHE A 59 -15.99 10.82 -24.33
C PHE A 59 -16.26 12.30 -24.02
N ARG A 60 -15.24 13.16 -23.91
CA ARG A 60 -15.40 14.63 -23.79
C ARG A 60 -16.11 15.25 -24.98
N HIS A 61 -15.77 14.83 -26.20
CA HIS A 61 -16.41 15.34 -27.42
C HIS A 61 -17.87 14.89 -27.55
N LEU A 62 -18.22 13.69 -27.05
CA LEU A 62 -19.59 13.16 -27.11
C LEU A 62 -20.51 13.67 -25.99
N PHE A 63 -20.02 13.75 -24.75
CA PHE A 63 -20.85 14.04 -23.56
C PHE A 63 -20.48 15.33 -22.82
N GLY A 64 -19.49 16.08 -23.32
CA GLY A 64 -18.99 17.30 -22.70
C GLY A 64 -18.04 17.07 -21.53
N THR A 65 -17.28 18.11 -21.19
CA THR A 65 -16.20 18.04 -20.19
C THR A 65 -16.70 17.70 -18.78
N ARG A 66 -17.86 18.21 -18.36
CA ARG A 66 -18.43 17.96 -17.02
C ARG A 66 -18.73 16.48 -16.79
N VAL A 67 -19.33 15.80 -17.77
CA VAL A 67 -19.67 14.38 -17.68
C VAL A 67 -18.39 13.52 -17.76
N ALA A 68 -17.44 13.90 -18.61
CA ALA A 68 -16.15 13.22 -18.70
C ALA A 68 -15.34 13.27 -17.39
N VAL A 69 -15.42 14.38 -16.63
CA VAL A 69 -14.81 14.50 -15.29
C VAL A 69 -15.59 13.69 -14.26
N ALA A 70 -16.92 13.59 -14.35
CA ALA A 70 -17.71 12.77 -13.44
C ALA A 70 -17.42 11.26 -13.57
N TYR A 71 -17.16 10.77 -14.78
CA TYR A 71 -16.91 9.35 -15.09
C TYR A 71 -15.44 9.02 -15.37
N GLN A 72 -14.49 9.86 -14.94
CA GLN A 72 -13.07 9.71 -15.29
C GLN A 72 -12.44 8.37 -14.84
N ASN A 73 -12.93 7.78 -13.74
CA ASN A 73 -12.43 6.49 -13.24
C ASN A 73 -12.99 5.30 -14.03
N GLU A 74 -14.24 5.41 -14.46
CA GLU A 74 -14.94 4.45 -15.31
C GLU A 74 -14.38 4.48 -16.75
N ILE A 75 -14.04 5.67 -17.27
CA ILE A 75 -13.31 5.85 -18.54
C ILE A 75 -11.91 5.23 -18.45
N LYS A 76 -11.19 5.43 -17.33
CA LYS A 76 -9.88 4.81 -17.08
C LYS A 76 -9.95 3.28 -17.05
N LEU A 77 -10.95 2.72 -16.36
CA LEU A 77 -11.22 1.29 -16.37
C LEU A 77 -11.50 0.77 -17.80
N LEU A 78 -12.30 1.51 -18.58
CA LEU A 78 -12.63 1.17 -19.97
C LEU A 78 -11.38 1.19 -20.86
N GLY A 79 -10.57 2.25 -20.82
CA GLY A 79 -9.36 2.38 -21.63
C GLY A 79 -8.32 1.30 -21.36
N GLN A 80 -8.04 1.02 -20.09
CA GLN A 80 -7.14 -0.07 -19.69
C GLN A 80 -7.69 -1.44 -20.10
N SER A 81 -9.00 -1.67 -19.91
CA SER A 81 -9.65 -2.92 -20.33
C SER A 81 -9.61 -3.11 -21.84
N LEU A 82 -9.85 -2.04 -22.61
CA LEU A 82 -9.81 -2.07 -24.08
C LEU A 82 -8.42 -2.46 -24.60
N TYR A 83 -7.35 -1.88 -24.04
CA TYR A 83 -5.97 -2.23 -24.42
C TYR A 83 -5.67 -3.72 -24.20
N TYR A 84 -5.95 -4.24 -22.99
CA TYR A 84 -5.62 -5.63 -22.66
C TYR A 84 -6.59 -6.65 -23.28
N LEU A 85 -7.85 -6.29 -23.55
CA LEU A 85 -8.79 -7.13 -24.31
C LEU A 85 -8.38 -7.26 -25.77
N LEU A 86 -7.99 -6.15 -26.43
CA LEU A 86 -7.59 -6.16 -27.83
C LEU A 86 -6.26 -6.92 -28.06
N THR A 87 -5.32 -6.84 -27.12
CA THR A 87 -4.04 -7.54 -27.16
C THR A 87 -4.15 -8.97 -26.58
N THR A 88 -4.05 -9.08 -25.25
CA THR A 88 -4.01 -10.35 -24.51
C THR A 88 -5.32 -11.13 -24.62
N GLY A 89 -6.47 -10.46 -24.72
CA GLY A 89 -7.79 -11.10 -24.87
C GLY A 89 -7.98 -11.76 -26.23
N SER A 90 -7.58 -11.09 -27.32
CA SER A 90 -7.46 -11.64 -28.68
C SER A 90 -6.40 -12.75 -28.76
N GLY A 91 -5.48 -12.78 -27.79
CA GLY A 91 -4.43 -13.78 -27.67
C GLY A 91 -3.15 -13.48 -28.44
N GLN A 92 -3.04 -12.24 -28.95
CA GLN A 92 -1.81 -11.64 -29.45
C GLN A 92 -0.89 -11.24 -28.29
N GLN A 93 0.36 -10.91 -28.60
CA GLN A 93 1.27 -10.28 -27.65
C GLN A 93 0.82 -8.84 -27.36
N THR A 94 1.22 -8.29 -26.22
CA THR A 94 1.11 -6.84 -25.97
C THR A 94 2.24 -6.08 -26.66
N LEU A 95 2.08 -4.76 -26.85
CA LEU A 95 3.12 -3.94 -27.48
C LEU A 95 4.40 -3.89 -26.62
N GLY A 96 4.29 -3.97 -25.29
CA GLY A 96 5.43 -4.12 -24.40
C GLY A 96 6.13 -5.49 -24.51
N GLU A 97 5.34 -6.55 -24.73
CA GLU A 97 5.84 -7.91 -24.94
C GLU A 97 6.62 -8.03 -26.26
N GLU A 98 6.07 -7.50 -27.36
CA GLU A 98 6.75 -7.39 -28.65
C GLU A 98 8.04 -6.54 -28.54
N TYR A 99 7.97 -5.39 -27.87
CA TYR A 99 9.12 -4.49 -27.70
C TYR A 99 10.30 -5.12 -26.94
N CYS A 100 10.06 -6.13 -26.09
CA CYS A 100 11.10 -6.80 -25.31
C CYS A 100 11.43 -8.23 -25.80
N ASP A 101 10.89 -8.66 -26.95
CA ASP A 101 10.96 -10.03 -27.46
C ASP A 101 10.53 -11.10 -26.42
N ILE A 102 9.52 -10.82 -25.60
CA ILE A 102 8.99 -11.76 -24.59
C ILE A 102 7.58 -12.24 -24.94
N SER A 103 7.23 -13.46 -24.53
CA SER A 103 5.89 -14.01 -24.75
C SER A 103 5.34 -14.69 -23.51
N GLN A 104 4.01 -14.62 -23.37
CA GLN A 104 3.27 -15.20 -22.25
C GLN A 104 3.19 -16.73 -22.38
N VAL A 105 3.55 -17.44 -21.32
CA VAL A 105 3.52 -18.90 -21.26
C VAL A 105 2.79 -19.36 -19.99
N ALA A 106 1.93 -20.37 -20.15
CA ALA A 106 1.27 -21.06 -19.04
C ALA A 106 2.06 -22.29 -18.58
N THR A 107 2.60 -22.19 -17.36
CA THR A 107 3.14 -23.34 -16.60
C THR A 107 4.32 -24.06 -17.30
N SER A 108 4.90 -25.07 -16.66
CA SER A 108 6.17 -25.75 -17.01
C SER A 108 6.35 -26.18 -18.47
N HIS A 109 5.26 -26.41 -19.21
CA HIS A 109 5.27 -27.09 -20.52
C HIS A 109 5.46 -26.19 -21.74
N GLY A 110 5.63 -24.87 -21.57
CA GLY A 110 5.90 -23.98 -22.71
C GLY A 110 4.67 -23.64 -23.58
N LEU A 111 3.46 -23.95 -23.09
CA LEU A 111 2.21 -23.75 -23.84
C LEU A 111 1.70 -22.30 -23.70
N PRO A 112 1.01 -21.74 -24.72
CA PRO A 112 0.36 -20.45 -24.59
C PRO A 112 -0.75 -20.50 -23.53
N PRO A 113 -0.99 -19.41 -22.78
CA PRO A 113 -2.02 -19.40 -21.74
C PRO A 113 -3.42 -19.50 -22.31
N THR A 114 -4.27 -20.28 -21.62
CA THR A 114 -5.66 -20.49 -22.02
C THR A 114 -6.44 -19.17 -22.00
N PRO A 115 -7.47 -19.01 -22.85
CA PRO A 115 -8.31 -17.80 -22.86
C PRO A 115 -8.87 -17.44 -21.48
N ALA A 116 -9.22 -18.44 -20.66
CA ALA A 116 -9.67 -18.23 -19.29
C ALA A 116 -8.60 -17.62 -18.36
N ARG A 117 -7.33 -18.05 -18.47
CA ARG A 117 -6.22 -17.45 -17.69
C ARG A 117 -5.89 -16.04 -18.16
N ARG A 118 -5.94 -15.80 -19.48
CA ARG A 118 -5.81 -14.46 -20.08
C ARG A 118 -6.91 -13.53 -19.57
N MET A 119 -8.17 -13.93 -19.65
CA MET A 119 -9.30 -13.15 -19.13
C MET A 119 -9.21 -12.90 -17.61
N LEU A 120 -8.77 -13.89 -16.82
CA LEU A 120 -8.53 -13.72 -15.38
C LEU A 120 -7.43 -12.68 -15.09
N PHE A 121 -6.33 -12.70 -15.86
CA PHE A 121 -5.28 -11.68 -15.76
C PHE A 121 -5.83 -10.28 -16.08
N ILE A 122 -6.58 -10.13 -17.18
CA ILE A 122 -7.18 -8.86 -17.60
C ILE A 122 -8.12 -8.33 -16.50
N LEU A 123 -9.06 -9.15 -16.05
CA LEU A 123 -10.01 -8.82 -14.98
C LEU A 123 -9.29 -8.40 -13.69
N TYR A 124 -8.24 -9.12 -13.27
CA TYR A 124 -7.50 -8.74 -12.07
C TYR A 124 -6.76 -7.40 -12.28
N GLN A 125 -6.06 -7.23 -13.40
CA GLN A 125 -5.25 -6.04 -13.68
C GLN A 125 -6.10 -4.76 -13.74
N THR A 126 -7.32 -4.83 -14.28
CA THR A 126 -8.19 -3.66 -14.46
C THR A 126 -9.18 -3.46 -13.31
N THR A 127 -9.79 -4.53 -12.79
CA THR A 127 -10.84 -4.43 -11.77
C THR A 127 -10.27 -4.13 -10.39
N VAL A 128 -9.09 -4.64 -10.03
CA VAL A 128 -8.48 -4.42 -8.71
C VAL A 128 -8.17 -2.94 -8.42
N PRO A 129 -7.49 -2.16 -9.28
CA PRO A 129 -7.25 -0.75 -8.99
C PRO A 129 -8.54 0.06 -8.94
N TYR A 130 -9.49 -0.18 -9.86
CA TYR A 130 -10.80 0.48 -9.84
C TYR A 130 -11.58 0.16 -8.56
N LEU A 131 -11.61 -1.10 -8.13
CA LEU A 131 -12.31 -1.52 -6.92
C LEU A 131 -11.64 -0.96 -5.66
N ALA A 132 -10.30 -0.89 -5.61
CA ALA A 132 -9.57 -0.28 -4.50
C ALA A 132 -9.92 1.22 -4.36
N GLU A 133 -9.97 1.95 -5.47
CA GLU A 133 -10.32 3.38 -5.51
C GLU A 133 -11.81 3.63 -5.19
N ARG A 134 -12.70 2.74 -5.64
CA ARG A 134 -14.14 2.81 -5.34
C ARG A 134 -14.47 2.42 -3.90
N ILE A 135 -13.68 1.54 -3.29
CA ILE A 135 -13.80 1.16 -1.88
C ILE A 135 -13.22 2.25 -0.98
N SER A 136 -12.04 2.80 -1.29
CA SER A 136 -11.44 3.86 -0.46
C SER A 136 -12.33 5.11 -0.39
N SER A 137 -12.80 5.61 -1.54
CA SER A 137 -13.71 6.76 -1.62
C SER A 137 -15.01 6.56 -0.81
N ARG A 138 -15.66 5.39 -0.95
CA ARG A 138 -16.88 5.05 -0.20
C ARG A 138 -16.67 4.88 1.31
N ILE A 139 -15.47 4.48 1.74
CA ILE A 139 -15.17 4.33 3.17
C ILE A 139 -14.82 5.67 3.81
N VAL A 140 -14.07 6.55 3.13
CA VAL A 140 -13.82 7.91 3.62
C VAL A 140 -15.15 8.64 3.88
N SER A 141 -16.11 8.57 2.95
CA SER A 141 -17.44 9.17 3.13
C SER A 141 -18.28 8.54 4.24
N ARG A 142 -17.96 7.32 4.71
CA ARG A 142 -18.68 6.63 5.80
C ARG A 142 -17.97 6.75 7.15
N GLY A 143 -16.65 6.88 7.17
CA GLY A 143 -15.87 7.10 8.39
C GLY A 143 -16.22 8.43 9.05
N ILE A 144 -16.32 9.50 8.24
CA ILE A 144 -16.74 10.84 8.70
C ILE A 144 -18.11 10.78 9.39
N TYR A 145 -19.06 10.02 8.84
CA TYR A 145 -20.41 9.89 9.39
C TYR A 145 -20.50 9.12 10.71
N MET A 146 -19.49 8.30 11.05
CA MET A 146 -19.47 7.57 12.33
C MET A 146 -18.76 8.35 13.45
N ASP A 147 -17.80 9.21 13.10
CA ASP A 147 -17.07 10.07 14.06
C ASP A 147 -18.02 11.11 14.70
N ASP A 148 -18.81 11.82 13.88
CA ASP A 148 -19.87 12.74 14.36
C ASP A 148 -20.87 12.01 15.29
N SER A 149 -21.31 10.80 14.90
CA SER A 149 -22.28 10.03 15.69
C SER A 149 -21.75 9.54 17.06
N GLN A 150 -20.44 9.58 17.26
CA GLN A 150 -19.81 9.20 18.54
C GLN A 150 -19.61 10.42 19.47
N LEU A 151 -19.66 11.65 18.95
CA LEU A 151 -19.60 12.88 19.74
C LEU A 151 -20.97 13.27 20.33
N ASP A 152 -22.07 13.02 19.62
CA ASP A 152 -23.44 13.40 20.06
C ASP A 152 -24.06 12.49 21.15
N ASN A 153 -23.45 11.34 21.48
CA ASN A 153 -24.06 10.33 22.36
C ASN A 153 -23.64 10.40 23.85
N HIS A 154 -23.00 11.48 24.31
CA HIS A 154 -22.48 11.60 25.69
C HIS A 154 -23.19 12.62 26.61
N HIS A 155 -24.30 13.23 26.20
CA HIS A 155 -25.09 14.13 27.04
C HIS A 155 -26.62 13.91 26.92
N GLU A 156 -27.14 12.81 27.50
CA GLU A 156 -28.53 12.76 27.99
C GLU A 156 -28.70 11.70 29.12
N SER A 157 -28.48 12.15 30.36
CA SER A 157 -29.26 11.84 31.58
C SER A 157 -29.55 10.38 32.03
N ASP A 158 -28.95 9.99 33.18
CA ASP A 158 -29.64 9.19 34.21
C ASP A 158 -30.96 9.89 34.65
N ASN A 159 -32.02 9.28 35.21
CA ASN A 159 -32.15 8.12 36.10
C ASN A 159 -33.63 7.58 36.07
N PRO A 160 -34.18 6.73 36.99
CA PRO A 160 -35.07 5.64 36.56
C PRO A 160 -36.49 5.64 37.17
N SER A 161 -37.42 4.84 36.62
CA SER A 161 -38.48 4.20 37.43
C SER A 161 -39.24 3.04 36.76
N ARG A 162 -39.73 2.16 37.65
CA ARG A 162 -40.34 0.84 37.44
C ARG A 162 -41.65 0.84 36.63
N GLY A 163 -41.90 -0.25 35.90
CA GLY A 163 -43.22 -0.65 35.41
C GLY A 163 -43.24 -2.13 35.04
N ILE A 164 -44.08 -2.94 35.69
CA ILE A 164 -44.17 -4.40 35.52
C ILE A 164 -45.37 -4.73 34.64
N THR A 165 -45.21 -5.56 33.60
CA THR A 165 -46.21 -6.59 33.25
C THR A 165 -45.61 -7.76 32.47
N GLU A 166 -45.98 -8.97 32.87
CA GLU A 166 -45.75 -10.20 32.12
C GLU A 166 -46.84 -10.40 31.05
N SER A 167 -46.54 -11.15 29.98
CA SER A 167 -47.53 -12.04 29.35
C SER A 167 -46.86 -13.09 28.47
N SER A 168 -46.96 -14.34 28.91
CA SER A 168 -46.58 -15.52 28.15
C SER A 168 -47.66 -15.90 27.14
N THR A 169 -47.28 -16.24 25.91
CA THR A 169 -48.12 -17.06 25.02
C THR A 169 -47.29 -18.18 24.40
N ASN A 170 -47.56 -19.40 24.85
CA ASN A 170 -47.07 -20.62 24.19
C ASN A 170 -47.90 -20.89 22.93
N THR A 171 -47.24 -21.13 21.80
CA THR A 171 -47.78 -22.00 20.75
C THR A 171 -46.69 -22.97 20.28
N ASN A 172 -46.87 -24.24 20.62
CA ASN A 172 -46.13 -25.33 20.00
C ASN A 172 -46.77 -25.62 18.64
N GLU A 173 -45.99 -25.58 17.57
CA GLU A 173 -46.25 -26.47 16.44
C GLU A 173 -44.96 -26.87 15.73
N SER A 174 -44.84 -28.15 15.42
CA SER A 174 -43.66 -28.74 14.79
C SER A 174 -44.10 -29.64 13.64
N SER A 175 -43.75 -29.29 12.40
CA SER A 175 -43.28 -30.31 11.44
C SER A 175 -42.66 -29.76 10.14
N ARG A 176 -41.49 -30.35 9.83
CA ARG A 176 -41.06 -30.77 8.48
C ARG A 176 -40.94 -29.73 7.35
N SER A 177 -39.73 -29.20 7.18
CA SER A 177 -39.04 -29.36 5.89
C SER A 177 -37.51 -29.47 6.07
N LEU A 178 -36.92 -30.55 5.56
CA LEU A 178 -35.49 -30.84 5.59
C LEU A 178 -34.98 -30.98 4.16
N SER A 179 -34.40 -29.91 3.59
CA SER A 179 -33.22 -29.98 2.69
C SER A 179 -32.69 -28.60 2.22
N PHE A 180 -32.48 -27.64 3.14
CA PHE A 180 -31.78 -26.37 2.80
C PHE A 180 -30.92 -25.80 3.96
N SER A 181 -30.90 -26.49 5.11
CA SER A 181 -30.46 -25.91 6.38
C SER A 181 -28.94 -25.70 6.53
N MET A 182 -28.09 -26.44 5.82
CA MET A 182 -26.63 -26.19 5.87
C MET A 182 -26.24 -24.96 5.04
N LEU A 183 -26.76 -24.82 3.82
CA LEU A 183 -26.45 -23.66 2.98
C LEU A 183 -27.03 -22.37 3.57
N SER A 184 -28.22 -22.41 4.16
CA SER A 184 -28.82 -21.23 4.82
C SER A 184 -28.10 -20.85 6.12
N ARG A 185 -27.65 -21.82 6.93
CA ARG A 185 -26.84 -21.56 8.15
C ARG A 185 -25.42 -21.09 7.82
N LEU A 186 -24.80 -21.59 6.76
CA LEU A 186 -23.51 -21.09 6.29
C LEU A 186 -23.68 -19.68 5.71
N ARG A 187 -24.75 -19.42 4.94
CA ARG A 187 -25.08 -18.09 4.42
C ARG A 187 -25.40 -17.09 5.54
N SER A 188 -26.12 -17.47 6.59
CA SER A 188 -26.41 -16.57 7.72
C SER A 188 -25.17 -16.30 8.57
N LYS A 189 -24.32 -17.31 8.82
CA LYS A 189 -23.01 -17.11 9.46
C LYS A 189 -22.06 -16.28 8.60
N ALA A 190 -22.02 -16.50 7.29
CA ALA A 190 -21.24 -15.70 6.35
C ALA A 190 -21.77 -14.26 6.24
N HIS A 191 -23.09 -14.04 6.33
CA HIS A 191 -23.68 -12.70 6.35
C HIS A 191 -23.44 -11.99 7.69
N ALA A 192 -23.54 -12.69 8.82
CA ALA A 192 -23.18 -12.15 10.13
C ALA A 192 -21.68 -11.83 10.22
N PHE A 193 -20.82 -12.70 9.68
CA PHE A 193 -19.40 -12.44 9.53
C PHE A 193 -19.12 -11.28 8.57
N TRP A 194 -19.83 -11.20 7.44
CA TRP A 194 -19.70 -10.09 6.50
C TRP A 194 -20.14 -8.76 7.11
N LEU A 195 -21.23 -8.73 7.88
CA LEU A 195 -21.66 -7.56 8.65
C LEU A 195 -20.62 -7.19 9.71
N TRP A 196 -20.14 -8.15 10.50
CA TRP A 196 -19.09 -7.93 11.51
C TRP A 196 -17.78 -7.42 10.87
N VAL A 197 -17.36 -8.01 9.75
CA VAL A 197 -16.24 -7.55 8.94
C VAL A 197 -16.51 -6.12 8.49
N VAL A 198 -17.60 -5.83 7.78
CA VAL A 198 -17.94 -4.48 7.28
C VAL A 198 -18.04 -3.43 8.39
N GLN A 199 -18.45 -3.81 9.60
CA GLN A 199 -18.57 -2.92 10.76
C GLN A 199 -17.24 -2.70 11.49
N LYS A 200 -16.32 -3.68 11.48
CA LYS A 200 -14.92 -3.56 11.96
C LYS A 200 -13.93 -3.10 10.88
N TRP A 201 -14.33 -3.11 9.61
CA TRP A 201 -13.48 -2.78 8.46
C TRP A 201 -12.94 -1.35 8.48
N PRO A 202 -13.68 -0.30 8.90
CA PRO A 202 -13.16 1.07 8.92
C PRO A 202 -11.93 1.23 9.84
N SER A 203 -11.93 0.61 11.02
CA SER A 203 -10.80 0.65 11.95
C SER A 203 -9.66 -0.30 11.58
N MET A 204 -9.94 -1.35 10.80
CA MET A 204 -8.91 -2.25 10.25
C MET A 204 -8.31 -1.79 8.92
N LEU A 205 -8.92 -0.80 8.25
CA LEU A 205 -8.47 -0.30 6.95
C LEU A 205 -7.04 0.26 6.93
N PRO A 206 -6.58 1.11 7.90
CA PRO A 206 -5.19 1.58 7.89
C PRO A 206 -4.19 0.44 8.07
N LEU A 207 -4.48 -0.51 8.97
CA LEU A 207 -3.68 -1.73 9.15
C LEU A 207 -3.68 -2.62 7.90
N GLY A 208 -4.81 -2.69 7.19
CA GLY A 208 -4.97 -3.42 5.93
C GLY A 208 -4.16 -2.80 4.79
N GLN A 209 -4.15 -1.47 4.64
CA GLN A 209 -3.30 -0.78 3.66
C GLN A 209 -1.81 -1.06 3.93
N ASP A 210 -1.40 -0.99 5.19
CA ASP A 210 -0.05 -1.30 5.66
C ASP A 210 0.39 -2.75 5.41
N PHE A 211 -0.56 -3.69 5.39
CA PHE A 211 -0.33 -5.09 5.04
C PHE A 211 -0.28 -5.30 3.52
N ILE A 212 -1.18 -4.66 2.76
CA ILE A 212 -1.22 -4.71 1.29
C ILE A 212 0.07 -4.14 0.70
N GLN A 213 0.54 -2.99 1.18
CA GLN A 213 1.82 -2.41 0.73
C GLN A 213 3.00 -3.34 1.06
N LEU A 214 3.01 -3.97 2.24
CA LEU A 214 4.06 -4.93 2.62
C LEU A 214 4.03 -6.19 1.73
N ALA A 215 2.84 -6.70 1.42
CA ALA A 215 2.68 -7.80 0.48
C ALA A 215 3.22 -7.42 -0.90
N ILE A 216 2.91 -6.21 -1.40
CA ILE A 216 3.39 -5.72 -2.70
C ILE A 216 4.92 -5.63 -2.74
N ARG A 217 5.55 -5.01 -1.73
CA ARG A 217 7.02 -4.95 -1.64
C ARG A 217 7.66 -6.34 -1.55
N THR A 218 7.02 -7.27 -0.83
CA THR A 218 7.45 -8.68 -0.75
C THR A 218 7.35 -9.39 -2.10
N ASN A 219 6.26 -9.22 -2.87
CA ASN A 219 6.16 -9.81 -4.22
C ASN A 219 7.22 -9.23 -5.17
N LEU A 220 7.45 -7.91 -5.11
CA LEU A 220 8.48 -7.24 -5.89
C LEU A 220 9.89 -7.75 -5.54
N MET A 221 10.19 -7.95 -4.25
CA MET A 221 11.43 -8.59 -3.78
C MET A 221 11.59 -9.99 -4.42
N PHE A 222 10.60 -10.87 -4.31
CA PHE A 222 10.66 -12.21 -4.94
C PHE A 222 10.84 -12.15 -6.46
N PHE A 223 10.21 -11.19 -7.14
CA PHE A 223 10.43 -10.96 -8.56
C PHE A 223 11.89 -10.62 -8.89
N TYR A 224 12.56 -9.77 -8.11
CA TYR A 224 13.97 -9.46 -8.38
C TYR A 224 14.92 -10.64 -8.12
N PHE A 225 14.59 -11.53 -7.18
CA PHE A 225 15.38 -12.75 -6.94
C PHE A 225 15.16 -13.85 -7.99
N GLU A 226 13.91 -14.21 -8.27
CA GLU A 226 13.54 -15.38 -9.10
C GLU A 226 13.12 -15.05 -10.54
N GLY A 227 12.70 -13.81 -10.82
CA GLY A 227 12.27 -13.34 -12.15
C GLY A 227 10.86 -13.78 -12.59
N LEU A 228 10.11 -14.50 -11.75
CA LEU A 228 8.91 -15.23 -12.19
C LEU A 228 7.65 -14.36 -12.39
N TYR A 229 7.30 -13.48 -11.45
CA TYR A 229 6.01 -12.77 -11.44
C TYR A 229 6.12 -11.32 -10.95
N TYR A 230 6.08 -10.36 -11.89
CA TYR A 230 6.14 -8.91 -11.58
C TYR A 230 4.85 -8.36 -10.94
N HIS A 231 3.68 -8.85 -11.34
CA HIS A 231 2.38 -8.45 -10.75
C HIS A 231 1.66 -9.64 -10.11
N PHE A 232 0.86 -9.35 -9.07
CA PHE A 232 -0.06 -10.32 -8.46
C PHE A 232 -1.07 -10.91 -9.45
N SER A 233 -1.55 -10.11 -10.41
CA SER A 233 -2.42 -10.54 -11.50
C SER A 233 -1.83 -11.72 -12.27
N LYS A 234 -0.55 -11.60 -12.67
CA LYS A 234 0.19 -12.64 -13.40
C LYS A 234 0.50 -13.86 -12.51
N ARG A 235 0.79 -13.64 -11.21
CA ARG A 235 0.95 -14.72 -10.21
C ARG A 235 -0.33 -15.53 -10.01
N GLY A 236 -1.49 -14.86 -9.90
CA GLY A 236 -2.80 -15.51 -9.76
C GLY A 236 -3.24 -16.26 -11.02
N ALA A 237 -2.91 -15.75 -12.21
CA ALA A 237 -3.19 -16.41 -13.48
C ALA A 237 -2.19 -17.53 -13.84
N GLY A 238 -1.05 -17.65 -13.15
CA GLY A 238 0.00 -18.62 -13.45
C GLY A 238 0.67 -18.40 -14.80
N ILE A 239 0.78 -17.14 -15.22
CA ILE A 239 1.40 -16.71 -16.49
C ILE A 239 2.81 -16.20 -16.19
N HIS A 240 3.80 -16.75 -16.87
CA HIS A 240 5.21 -16.35 -16.78
C HIS A 240 5.75 -16.02 -18.17
N TYR A 241 6.88 -15.30 -18.21
CA TYR A 241 7.47 -14.84 -19.45
C TYR A 241 8.66 -15.67 -19.90
N VAL A 242 8.71 -15.87 -21.21
CA VAL A 242 9.77 -16.57 -21.92
C VAL A 242 10.32 -15.64 -23.00
N PHE A 243 11.64 -15.61 -23.15
CA PHE A 243 12.31 -14.74 -24.10
C PHE A 243 12.52 -15.46 -25.44
N ILE A 244 12.05 -14.84 -26.52
CA ILE A 244 12.06 -15.36 -27.90
C ILE A 244 13.16 -14.71 -28.75
N GLY A 245 13.65 -13.53 -28.34
CA GLY A 245 14.61 -12.74 -29.10
C GLY A 245 16.00 -13.35 -29.23
N LYS A 246 16.91 -12.60 -29.86
CA LYS A 246 18.33 -12.99 -29.94
C LYS A 246 19.02 -12.69 -28.59
N PRO A 247 19.79 -13.63 -28.01
CA PRO A 247 20.51 -13.36 -26.77
C PRO A 247 21.61 -12.31 -27.01
N MET A 248 21.39 -11.08 -26.55
CA MET A 248 22.44 -10.07 -26.48
C MET A 248 23.53 -10.49 -25.48
N ASN A 249 24.78 -10.13 -25.77
CA ASN A 249 25.97 -10.57 -25.02
C ASN A 249 26.02 -10.12 -23.55
N GLN A 250 25.17 -9.18 -23.12
CA GLN A 250 25.03 -8.76 -21.73
C GLN A 250 23.54 -8.64 -21.36
N ARG A 251 23.04 -9.58 -20.54
CA ARG A 251 21.75 -9.44 -19.85
C ARG A 251 22.01 -9.05 -18.38
N PRO A 252 21.80 -7.78 -18.00
CA PRO A 252 22.00 -7.36 -16.62
C PRO A 252 20.99 -8.04 -15.68
N ARG A 253 21.47 -8.54 -14.53
CA ARG A 253 20.65 -9.20 -13.52
C ARG A 253 20.38 -8.23 -12.36
N TYR A 254 19.13 -7.80 -12.19
CA TYR A 254 18.74 -6.87 -11.12
C TYR A 254 18.60 -7.52 -9.72
N GLN A 255 19.39 -8.56 -9.43
CA GLN A 255 19.35 -9.24 -8.12
C GLN A 255 19.82 -8.33 -6.97
N ILE A 256 20.71 -7.37 -7.25
CA ILE A 256 21.16 -6.36 -6.28
C ILE A 256 19.97 -5.49 -5.81
N LEU A 257 19.04 -5.15 -6.72
CA LEU A 257 17.82 -4.41 -6.36
C LEU A 257 16.90 -5.22 -5.44
N GLY A 258 16.85 -6.54 -5.62
CA GLY A 258 16.19 -7.46 -4.68
C GLY A 258 16.79 -7.44 -3.28
N ILE A 259 18.13 -7.31 -3.16
CA ILE A 259 18.83 -7.18 -1.86
C ILE A 259 18.48 -5.86 -1.19
N PHE A 260 18.47 -4.74 -1.93
CA PHE A 260 18.03 -3.45 -1.37
C PHE A 260 16.57 -3.49 -0.86
N LEU A 261 15.67 -4.13 -1.61
CA LEU A 261 14.27 -4.33 -1.19
C LEU A 261 14.15 -5.23 0.04
N LEU A 262 14.96 -6.29 0.14
CA LEU A 262 15.03 -7.13 1.34
C LEU A 262 15.48 -6.33 2.56
N ILE A 263 16.53 -5.51 2.44
CA ILE A 263 17.02 -4.64 3.52
C ILE A 263 15.92 -3.66 3.96
N GLN A 264 15.22 -3.02 3.01
CA GLN A 264 14.08 -2.14 3.31
C GLN A 264 12.95 -2.88 4.04
N LEU A 265 12.60 -4.10 3.61
CA LEU A 265 11.61 -4.95 4.29
C LEU A 265 12.05 -5.32 5.71
N CYS A 266 13.32 -5.64 5.92
CA CYS A 266 13.89 -5.93 7.24
C CYS A 266 13.85 -4.70 8.16
N ILE A 267 14.20 -3.51 7.68
CA ILE A 267 14.14 -2.26 8.46
C ILE A 267 12.69 -1.96 8.89
N LEU A 268 11.74 -2.02 7.95
CA LEU A 268 10.32 -1.80 8.24
C LEU A 268 9.75 -2.85 9.21
N GLY A 269 10.15 -4.12 9.06
CA GLY A 269 9.79 -5.20 9.97
C GLY A 269 10.35 -4.99 11.38
N ALA A 270 11.63 -4.61 11.50
CA ALA A 270 12.27 -4.29 12.76
C ALA A 270 11.63 -3.08 13.45
N GLU A 271 11.23 -2.05 12.69
CA GLU A 271 10.53 -0.90 13.25
C GLU A 271 9.14 -1.27 13.77
N ARG A 272 8.37 -2.06 13.01
CA ARG A 272 7.07 -2.59 13.45
C ARG A 272 7.21 -3.44 14.72
N LEU A 273 8.20 -4.34 14.76
CA LEU A 273 8.48 -5.18 15.93
C LEU A 273 8.93 -4.37 17.15
N ARG A 274 9.74 -3.32 16.96
CA ARG A 274 10.12 -2.37 18.02
C ARG A 274 8.89 -1.64 18.57
N ARG A 275 8.00 -1.15 17.70
CA ARG A 275 6.75 -0.47 18.09
C ARG A 275 5.82 -1.42 18.86
N SER A 276 5.68 -2.68 18.46
CA SER A 276 4.88 -3.65 19.21
C SER A 276 5.49 -4.01 20.57
N ASN A 277 6.81 -4.21 20.65
CA ASN A 277 7.49 -4.53 21.91
C ASN A 277 7.46 -3.37 22.91
N LEU A 278 7.50 -2.12 22.44
CA LEU A 278 7.29 -0.94 23.30
C LEU A 278 5.86 -0.89 23.85
N SER A 279 4.85 -1.25 23.03
CA SER A 279 3.45 -1.26 23.48
C SER A 279 3.16 -2.33 24.54
N SER A 280 3.79 -3.51 24.45
CA SER A 280 3.66 -4.54 25.49
C SER A 280 4.33 -4.11 26.79
N ILE A 281 5.54 -3.54 26.74
CA ILE A 281 6.24 -3.05 27.96
C ILE A 281 5.44 -1.93 28.66
N ALA A 282 4.88 -0.99 27.90
CA ALA A 282 4.02 0.06 28.47
C ALA A 282 2.77 -0.51 29.16
N SER A 283 2.18 -1.58 28.61
CA SER A 283 1.03 -2.25 29.24
C SER A 283 1.40 -3.01 30.52
N SER A 284 2.63 -3.51 30.65
CA SER A 284 3.13 -4.18 31.86
C SER A 284 3.40 -3.22 33.02
N ILE A 285 3.86 -1.99 32.72
CA ILE A 285 4.19 -1.00 33.76
C ILE A 285 2.91 -0.52 34.48
N ASN A 286 1.78 -0.42 33.79
CA ASN A 286 0.49 -0.10 34.41
C ASN A 286 -0.10 -1.23 35.27
N GLN A 287 0.46 -2.46 35.27
CA GLN A 287 -0.01 -3.55 36.13
C GLN A 287 0.80 -3.74 37.42
N ILE A 288 1.88 -2.97 37.63
CA ILE A 288 2.69 -3.05 38.87
C ILE A 288 2.21 -2.03 39.94
N SER A 289 1.39 -1.04 39.57
CA SER A 289 0.86 -0.02 40.48
C SER A 289 -0.64 -0.19 40.77
N SER A 290 -1.04 -1.35 41.32
CA SER A 290 -2.40 -1.59 41.83
C SER A 290 -2.42 -2.70 42.90
N GLY A 291 -1.82 -2.41 44.06
CA GLY A 291 -1.99 -3.18 45.30
C GLY A 291 -2.47 -2.28 46.44
N SER A 292 -3.73 -2.43 46.85
CA SER A 292 -4.42 -1.64 47.90
C SER A 292 -4.17 -2.21 49.31
N TYR A 293 -4.45 -1.58 50.46
CA TYR A 293 -5.26 -0.42 50.87
C TYR A 293 -4.55 0.29 52.08
N PRO A 294 -5.09 1.29 52.84
CA PRO A 294 -6.35 2.07 52.71
C PRO A 294 -6.22 3.61 52.88
N SER A 295 -7.37 4.28 52.73
CA SER A 295 -7.69 5.68 53.03
C SER A 295 -7.04 6.32 54.27
N SER A 296 -6.39 7.48 54.09
CA SER A 296 -6.46 8.63 55.00
C SER A 296 -5.83 9.90 54.39
N THR A 297 -6.60 10.99 54.39
CA THR A 297 -6.17 12.40 54.60
C THR A 297 -4.72 12.79 54.26
N GLY A 298 -4.50 13.54 53.17
CA GLY A 298 -3.14 13.88 52.72
C GLY A 298 -2.50 15.08 53.44
N ARG A 299 -1.16 15.17 53.40
CA ARG A 299 -0.36 16.41 53.23
C ARG A 299 1.15 16.12 53.06
N SER A 300 1.83 17.01 52.32
CA SER A 300 3.27 17.37 52.38
C SER A 300 4.36 16.29 52.36
N VAL A 301 5.24 16.40 51.35
CA VAL A 301 6.66 16.01 51.49
C VAL A 301 7.26 16.81 52.65
N PRO A 302 7.96 16.18 53.61
CA PRO A 302 8.51 16.90 54.75
C PRO A 302 9.99 17.24 54.55
N VAL A 303 10.33 18.52 54.75
CA VAL A 303 11.73 18.96 54.79
C VAL A 303 12.33 18.59 56.15
N VAL A 304 13.54 18.02 56.11
CA VAL A 304 14.31 17.58 57.27
C VAL A 304 15.44 18.58 57.50
N ASN A 305 15.58 19.08 58.72
CA ASN A 305 16.73 19.91 59.10
C ASN A 305 17.93 19.01 59.49
N GLU A 306 19.13 19.58 59.60
CA GLU A 306 20.41 18.85 59.68
C GLU A 306 20.51 17.82 60.84
N ASP A 307 19.72 17.97 61.91
CA ASP A 307 19.61 17.04 63.04
C ASP A 307 18.45 16.01 62.92
N GLY A 308 17.87 15.83 61.74
CA GLY A 308 17.05 14.64 61.39
C GLY A 308 15.55 14.68 61.66
N ASN A 309 14.98 15.80 62.15
CA ASN A 309 13.54 15.92 62.42
C ASN A 309 12.79 16.81 61.41
N ILE A 310 11.48 16.54 61.30
CA ILE A 310 10.56 17.05 60.27
C ILE A 310 9.64 18.15 60.83
N ILE A 311 9.42 19.22 60.04
CA ILE A 311 8.53 20.34 60.37
C ILE A 311 7.40 20.44 59.31
N SER A 312 6.16 20.69 59.74
CA SER A 312 4.98 20.79 58.84
C SER A 312 3.96 21.87 59.25
N ASP A 313 3.20 22.37 58.26
CA ASP A 313 2.21 23.47 58.27
C ASP A 313 2.80 24.91 58.19
N ILE A 314 2.20 25.94 57.59
CA ILE A 314 0.80 26.42 57.33
C ILE A 314 0.79 27.16 55.95
N ARG A 315 -0.06 26.89 54.93
CA ARG A 315 -1.49 27.23 54.64
C ARG A 315 -1.78 28.72 54.22
N HIS A 316 -2.52 28.90 53.10
CA HIS A 316 -3.13 30.13 52.50
C HIS A 316 -2.21 31.03 51.63
N GLY A 317 -2.67 31.74 50.57
CA GLY A 317 -4.01 31.89 49.94
C GLY A 317 -3.95 31.74 48.40
N LYS A 318 -5.05 31.51 47.65
CA LYS A 318 -6.25 32.35 47.42
C LYS A 318 -5.93 33.61 46.57
N ALA A 319 -6.63 33.98 45.48
CA ALA A 319 -7.50 33.29 44.50
C ALA A 319 -7.85 34.34 43.41
N VAL A 320 -8.04 33.93 42.14
CA VAL A 320 -9.04 34.55 41.24
C VAL A 320 -9.39 33.62 40.08
N ASP A 321 -10.66 33.66 39.70
CA ASP A 321 -11.30 32.89 38.63
C ASP A 321 -11.00 33.50 37.24
N LEU A 322 -11.03 32.71 36.16
CA LEU A 322 -12.21 32.54 35.28
C LEU A 322 -11.86 31.67 34.05
N ALA A 323 -12.85 30.99 33.48
CA ALA A 323 -12.66 29.97 32.44
C ALA A 323 -12.60 30.53 31.00
N SER A 324 -11.74 29.97 30.14
CA SER A 324 -12.13 29.36 28.85
C SER A 324 -10.94 28.90 27.98
N GLY A 325 -11.08 27.67 27.44
CA GLY A 325 -10.49 27.11 26.22
C GLY A 325 -9.12 27.57 25.68
N SER A 326 -8.17 26.63 25.60
CA SER A 326 -7.26 26.48 24.44
C SER A 326 -6.34 25.24 24.52
N GLU A 327 -6.82 24.08 24.06
CA GLU A 327 -5.90 23.03 23.56
C GLU A 327 -5.34 23.42 22.18
N ALA A 328 -4.57 24.52 22.16
CA ALA A 328 -4.07 25.15 20.93
C ALA A 328 -2.58 25.53 21.04
N SER A 329 -1.77 24.69 21.71
CA SER A 329 -0.38 25.00 22.08
C SER A 329 0.66 23.93 21.71
N SER A 330 0.33 22.92 20.89
CA SER A 330 1.32 21.89 20.45
C SER A 330 1.31 21.56 18.94
N SER A 331 0.61 22.35 18.11
CA SER A 331 0.70 22.27 16.64
C SER A 331 1.78 23.18 16.05
N LYS A 332 2.13 24.28 16.74
CA LYS A 332 3.02 25.33 16.24
C LYS A 332 4.46 24.91 15.97
N SER A 333 4.92 23.77 16.50
CA SER A 333 6.34 23.35 16.48
C SER A 333 6.70 22.31 15.39
N LYS A 334 5.75 21.87 14.56
CA LYS A 334 5.99 20.83 13.54
C LYS A 334 6.33 21.43 12.17
N CYS A 335 7.25 20.79 11.44
CA CYS A 335 7.58 21.11 10.05
C CYS A 335 6.61 20.39 9.11
N THR A 336 6.04 21.07 8.12
CA THR A 336 5.15 20.42 7.13
C THR A 336 5.90 19.60 6.08
N LEU A 337 7.22 19.80 5.90
CA LEU A 337 8.04 19.06 4.94
C LEU A 337 8.51 17.69 5.48
N CYS A 338 8.99 17.64 6.73
CA CYS A 338 9.45 16.39 7.37
C CYS A 338 8.49 15.83 8.43
N LEU A 339 7.33 16.47 8.64
CA LEU A 339 6.27 16.10 9.59
C LEU A 339 6.71 15.92 11.06
N SER A 340 7.92 16.36 11.38
CA SER A 340 8.60 16.22 12.67
C SER A 340 8.73 17.57 13.36
N THR A 341 9.11 17.59 14.65
CA THR A 341 9.46 18.83 15.36
C THR A 341 10.53 19.60 14.60
N ARG A 342 10.34 20.92 14.43
CA ARG A 342 11.24 21.77 13.65
C ARG A 342 12.64 21.80 14.27
N GLN A 343 13.63 21.32 13.51
CA GLN A 343 15.04 21.47 13.81
C GLN A 343 15.58 22.66 13.02
N ASN A 344 16.20 23.63 13.70
CA ASN A 344 16.66 24.91 13.12
C ASN A 344 15.53 25.60 12.34
N PRO A 345 14.52 26.18 13.04
CA PRO A 345 13.36 26.77 12.37
C PRO A 345 13.76 27.94 11.47
N THR A 346 13.28 27.93 10.23
CA THR A 346 13.61 28.93 9.20
C THR A 346 12.32 29.50 8.63
N ALA A 347 12.16 30.82 8.73
CA ALA A 347 11.07 31.55 8.11
C ALA A 347 11.38 31.87 6.65
N THR A 348 10.34 31.75 5.83
CA THR A 348 10.26 32.32 4.48
C THR A 348 9.69 33.76 4.56
N THR A 349 9.90 34.57 3.53
CA THR A 349 9.39 35.96 3.44
C THR A 349 7.88 36.10 3.55
N CYS A 350 7.13 35.04 3.25
CA CYS A 350 5.68 34.94 3.42
C CYS A 350 5.24 34.48 4.82
N GLY A 351 6.16 34.36 5.78
CA GLY A 351 5.87 34.03 7.19
C GLY A 351 5.76 32.54 7.51
N HIS A 352 5.87 31.64 6.53
CA HIS A 352 5.83 30.19 6.77
C HIS A 352 7.17 29.66 7.28
N VAL A 353 7.14 28.78 8.29
CA VAL A 353 8.33 28.32 9.03
C VAL A 353 8.53 26.81 8.92
N PHE A 354 9.71 26.41 8.43
CA PHE A 354 10.12 25.02 8.17
C PHE A 354 11.44 24.69 8.90
N CYS A 355 12.01 23.50 8.72
CA CYS A 355 13.40 23.23 9.09
C CYS A 355 14.35 23.79 8.01
N TRP A 356 15.50 24.36 8.39
CA TRP A 356 16.53 24.86 7.48
C TRP A 356 16.85 23.90 6.32
N ASN A 357 17.23 22.66 6.63
CA ASN A 357 17.59 21.67 5.61
C ASN A 357 16.43 21.39 4.63
N CYS A 358 15.20 21.27 5.13
CA CYS A 358 14.04 20.94 4.32
C CYS A 358 13.66 22.07 3.35
N ILE A 359 13.69 23.33 3.80
CA ILE A 359 13.39 24.46 2.90
C ILE A 359 14.54 24.73 1.93
N MET A 360 15.80 24.53 2.33
CA MET A 360 16.95 24.63 1.43
C MET A 360 16.91 23.58 0.32
N GLU A 361 16.59 22.33 0.65
CA GLU A 361 16.45 21.24 -0.32
C GLU A 361 15.28 21.51 -1.30
N TRP A 362 14.14 21.99 -0.79
CA TRP A 362 13.01 22.40 -1.62
C TRP A 362 13.35 23.56 -2.56
N CYS A 363 14.02 24.62 -2.07
CA CYS A 363 14.44 25.77 -2.89
C CYS A 363 15.33 25.38 -4.09
N ASN A 364 16.16 24.33 -3.95
CA ASN A 364 17.00 23.83 -5.02
C ASN A 364 16.19 23.20 -6.18
N GLU A 365 15.03 22.60 -5.88
CA GLU A 365 14.14 22.04 -6.90
C GLU A 365 13.14 23.09 -7.42
N LYS A 366 12.56 23.88 -6.52
CA LYS A 366 11.59 24.94 -6.82
C LYS A 366 11.77 26.15 -5.89
N PRO A 367 12.14 27.34 -6.41
CA PRO A 367 12.28 28.56 -5.62
C PRO A 367 10.91 29.22 -5.29
N GLU A 368 9.97 28.44 -4.74
CA GLU A 368 8.64 28.88 -4.31
C GLU A 368 8.31 28.31 -2.91
N CYS A 369 7.55 29.04 -2.09
CA CYS A 369 7.15 28.54 -0.77
C CYS A 369 6.21 27.31 -0.88
N PRO A 370 6.50 26.18 -0.20
CA PRO A 370 5.69 24.96 -0.28
C PRO A 370 4.20 25.13 0.06
N LEU A 371 3.85 26.14 0.86
CA LEU A 371 2.48 26.34 1.37
C LEU A 371 1.66 27.36 0.57
N CYS A 372 2.28 28.46 0.12
CA CYS A 372 1.57 29.57 -0.55
C CYS A 372 2.14 29.96 -1.92
N ARG A 373 3.19 29.28 -2.39
CA ARG A 373 3.84 29.48 -3.72
C ARG A 373 4.37 30.89 -3.99
N THR A 374 4.53 31.71 -2.95
CA THR A 374 5.30 32.97 -3.05
C THR A 374 6.74 32.63 -3.46
N PRO A 375 7.34 33.32 -4.46
CA PRO A 375 8.72 33.07 -4.87
C PRO A 375 9.68 33.37 -3.71
N ILE A 376 10.69 32.52 -3.54
CA ILE A 376 11.70 32.62 -2.47
C ILE A 376 13.11 32.41 -3.04
N THR A 377 14.08 33.15 -2.51
CA THR A 377 15.51 32.96 -2.81
C THR A 377 16.24 32.47 -1.57
N HIS A 378 17.39 31.80 -1.73
CA HIS A 378 18.21 31.35 -0.59
C HIS A 378 18.62 32.51 0.34
N SER A 379 18.85 33.71 -0.21
CA SER A 379 19.15 34.93 0.54
C SER A 379 17.97 35.50 1.32
N SER A 380 16.74 35.07 1.03
CA SER A 380 15.51 35.53 1.69
C SER A 380 15.04 34.66 2.85
N LEU A 381 15.78 33.58 3.14
CA LEU A 381 15.48 32.66 4.24
C LEU A 381 16.10 33.16 5.55
N ILE A 382 15.30 33.21 6.62
CA ILE A 382 15.72 33.75 7.93
C ILE A 382 15.65 32.66 8.98
N CYS A 383 16.80 32.30 9.57
CA CYS A 383 16.85 31.38 10.71
C CYS A 383 16.35 32.05 12.00
N ILE A 384 15.46 31.36 12.72
CA ILE A 384 14.93 31.77 14.02
C ILE A 384 15.68 30.98 15.10
N TYR A 385 16.31 31.69 16.03
CA TYR A 385 17.10 31.08 17.12
C TYR A 385 16.34 30.97 18.46
N HIS A 386 15.24 31.71 18.61
CA HIS A 386 14.38 31.69 19.81
C HIS A 386 12.94 31.46 19.35
N SER A 387 12.43 30.24 19.49
CA SER A 387 11.10 29.83 18.98
C SER A 387 10.09 29.48 20.08
N ASP A 388 10.41 29.78 21.33
CA ASP A 388 9.67 29.31 22.51
C ASP A 388 8.65 30.35 23.01
N PHE A 389 7.64 30.64 22.17
CA PHE A 389 6.48 31.52 22.45
C PHE A 389 5.15 30.93 21.92
#